data_AF-A0AAW0K6K6-F1
#
_entry.id   AF-A0AAW0K6K6-F1
#
_cell.length_a   1.000
_cell.length_b   1.000
_cell.length_c   1.000
_cell.angle_alpha   90.00
_cell.angle_beta   90.00
_cell.angle_gamma   90.00
#
_symmetry.space_group_name_H-M   'P 1'
#
loop_
_entity.id
_entity.type
_entity.pdbx_description
1 polymer ?
#
loop_
_entity_poly.entity_id
_entity_poly.type
_entity_poly.pdbx_seq_one_letter_code
_entity_poly.pdbx_strand_id
1 'polypeptide(L)' 'MKVVALVSGGKDSCYAMIKCIQYGHQVVALANLMPADDSVDDLDSYMYQTVGHQIIVSYAECMGLPLFRRRIRGSSRQAF' A
#
# COMPACT_ATOMS: atom_id res chain seq x y z
N MET A 1 7.32 16.93 8.44
CA MET A 1 6.36 16.31 9.40
C MET A 1 6.57 14.80 9.42
N LYS A 2 6.06 14.08 10.43
CA LYS A 2 6.02 12.61 10.44
C LYS A 2 4.82 12.13 9.63
N VAL A 3 5.01 11.20 8.70
CA VAL A 3 3.96 10.71 7.79
C VAL A 3 3.93 9.19 7.72
N VAL A 4 2.74 8.64 7.44
CA VAL A 4 2.55 7.22 7.10
C VAL A 4 2.41 7.12 5.59
N ALA A 5 3.23 6.28 4.95
CA ALA A 5 3.16 6.08 3.51
C ALA A 5 2.15 4.99 3.15
N LEU A 6 1.18 5.31 2.30
CA LEU A 6 0.31 4.32 1.69
C LEU A 6 1.07 3.64 0.55
N VAL A 7 1.30 2.34 0.66
CA VAL A 7 2.06 1.54 -0.31
C VAL A 7 1.18 0.49 -0.96
N SER A 8 1.30 0.40 -2.28
CA SER A 8 0.56 -0.58 -3.10
C SER A 8 1.46 -1.67 -3.69
N GLY A 9 2.78 -1.52 -3.57
CA GLY A 9 3.76 -2.35 -4.29
C GLY A 9 4.07 -1.85 -5.71
N GLY A 10 3.33 -0.85 -6.19
CA GLY A 10 3.59 -0.19 -7.47
C GLY A 10 4.56 0.99 -7.37
N LYS A 11 5.17 1.33 -8.50
CA LYS A 11 6.17 2.42 -8.65
C LYS A 11 5.68 3.78 -8.13
N ASP A 12 4.39 4.09 -8.29
CA ASP A 12 3.85 5.42 -8.01
C ASP A 12 3.81 5.69 -6.49
N SER A 13 3.43 4.67 -5.71
CA SER A 13 3.48 4.75 -4.24
C SER A 13 4.91 4.88 -3.70
N CYS A 14 5.88 4.21 -4.35
CA CYS A 14 7.30 4.36 -4.03
C CYS A 14 7.81 5.77 -4.36
N TYR A 15 7.47 6.29 -5.53
CA TYR A 15 7.82 7.66 -5.92
C TYR A 15 7.22 8.70 -4.97
N ALA A 16 5.97 8.52 -4.52
CA ALA A 16 5.35 9.39 -3.53
C ALA A 16 6.14 9.44 -2.20
N MET A 17 6.64 8.29 -1.72
CA MET A 17 7.51 8.25 -0.54
C MET A 17 8.81 9.04 -0.74
N ILE A 18 9.45 8.89 -1.91
CA ILE A 18 10.66 9.64 -2.26
C ILE A 18 10.37 11.15 -2.25
N LYS A 19 9.23 11.57 -2.81
CA LYS A 19 8.80 12.98 -2.77
C LYS A 19 8.59 13.48 -1.33
N CYS A 20 7.99 12.68 -0.45
CA CYS A 20 7.87 13.05 0.97
C CYS A 20 9.23 13.35 1.60
N ILE A 21 10.22 12.48 1.37
CA ILE A 21 11.59 12.67 1.89
C ILE A 21 12.22 13.95 1.30
N GLN A 22 12.10 14.15 -0.02
CA GLN A 22 12.61 15.36 -0.69
C GLN A 22 12.00 16.66 -0.14
N TYR A 23 10.75 16.63 0.30
CA TYR A 23 10.07 17.77 0.93
C TYR A 23 10.32 17.88 2.44
N GLY A 24 11.30 17.14 2.99
CA GLY A 24 11.66 17.21 4.40
C GLY A 24 10.65 16.53 5.33
N HIS A 25 9.87 15.58 4.83
CA HIS A 25 9.00 14.74 5.65
C HIS A 25 9.71 13.43 6.04
N GLN A 26 9.41 12.94 7.24
CA GLN A 26 9.92 11.68 7.74
C GLN A 26 8.83 10.62 7.58
N VAL A 27 9.08 9.62 6.74
CA VAL A 27 8.22 8.43 6.68
C VAL A 27 8.51 7.59 7.92
N VAL A 28 7.49 7.38 8.77
CA VAL A 28 7.65 6.67 10.05
C VAL A 28 6.99 5.29 10.07
N ALA A 29 6.13 5.02 9.09
CA ALA A 29 5.47 3.73 8.92
C ALA A 29 4.98 3.57 7.49
N LEU A 30 4.78 2.31 7.07
CA LEU A 30 4.12 1.94 5.84
C LEU A 30 2.72 1.40 6.15
N ALA A 31 1.76 1.65 5.29
CA ALA A 31 0.41 1.11 5.40
C ALA A 31 -0.09 0.58 4.05
N ASN A 32 -0.75 -0.57 4.08
CA ASN A 32 -1.29 -1.22 2.89
C ASN A 32 -2.68 -1.82 3.17
N LEU A 33 -3.59 -1.66 2.21
CA LEU A 33 -4.85 -2.39 2.18
C LEU A 33 -4.69 -3.63 1.29
N MET A 34 -5.29 -4.73 1.71
CA MET A 34 -5.27 -6.02 1.03
C MET A 34 -6.71 -6.54 0.86
N PRO A 35 -6.96 -7.40 -0.14
CA PRO A 35 -8.26 -8.05 -0.30
C PRO A 35 -8.66 -8.86 0.95
N ALA A 36 -9.95 -9.11 1.10
CA ALA A 36 -10.46 -9.94 2.20
C ALA A 36 -10.01 -11.41 2.09
N ASP A 37 -9.83 -11.87 0.86
CA ASP A 37 -9.39 -13.22 0.51
C ASP A 37 -8.09 -13.12 -0.30
N ASP A 38 -7.02 -13.71 0.22
CA ASP A 38 -5.69 -13.69 -0.39
C ASP A 38 -5.60 -14.61 -1.64
N SER A 39 -6.62 -15.45 -1.89
CA SER A 39 -6.75 -16.29 -3.09
C SER A 39 -7.48 -15.58 -4.24
N VAL A 40 -8.12 -14.45 -3.96
CA VAL A 40 -8.82 -13.65 -4.95
C VAL A 40 -7.89 -12.54 -5.42
N ASP A 41 -7.27 -12.76 -6.57
CA ASP A 41 -6.72 -11.65 -7.33
C ASP A 41 -7.90 -10.87 -7.91
N ASP A 42 -8.36 -9.86 -7.18
CA ASP A 42 -9.34 -8.88 -7.63
C ASP A 42 -8.70 -8.01 -8.72
N LEU A 43 -8.55 -8.58 -9.92
CA LEU A 43 -7.90 -7.95 -11.07
C LEU A 43 -8.61 -6.66 -11.53
N ASP A 44 -9.89 -6.52 -11.16
CA ASP A 44 -10.73 -5.35 -11.45
C ASP A 44 -10.81 -4.37 -10.26
N SER A 45 -9.93 -4.49 -9.27
CA SER A 45 -9.86 -3.56 -8.14
C SER A 45 -9.44 -2.17 -8.60
N TYR A 46 -10.35 -1.20 -8.47
CA TYR A 46 -10.08 0.23 -8.67
C TYR A 46 -9.44 0.89 -7.43
N MET A 47 -9.29 0.17 -6.32
CA MET A 47 -8.95 0.76 -5.01
C MET A 47 -7.57 0.37 -4.49
N TYR A 48 -7.13 -0.86 -4.74
CA TYR A 48 -5.82 -1.36 -4.30
C TYR A 48 -5.20 -2.23 -5.38
N GLN A 49 -3.87 -2.17 -5.45
CA GLN A 49 -3.10 -2.95 -6.42
C GLN A 49 -3.07 -4.42 -6.02
N THR A 50 -3.50 -5.28 -6.95
CA THR A 50 -3.57 -6.73 -6.76
C THR A 50 -2.23 -7.39 -7.10
N VAL A 51 -1.64 -6.99 -8.23
CA VAL A 51 -0.34 -7.48 -8.70
C VAL A 51 0.82 -6.77 -7.99
N GLY A 52 1.72 -7.55 -7.39
CA GLY A 52 2.95 -7.03 -6.77
C GLY A 52 2.82 -6.69 -5.29
N HIS A 53 1.67 -6.95 -4.65
CA HIS A 53 1.49 -6.72 -3.20
C HIS A 53 2.49 -7.52 -2.33
N GLN A 54 3.08 -8.58 -2.87
CA GLN A 54 4.12 -9.40 -2.21
C GLN A 54 5.38 -8.58 -1.88
N ILE A 55 5.71 -7.55 -2.69
CA ILE A 55 6.91 -6.73 -2.49
C ILE A 55 6.81 -5.76 -1.30
N ILE A 56 5.60 -5.56 -0.79
CA ILE A 56 5.33 -4.59 0.28
C ILE A 56 6.07 -4.97 1.57
N VAL A 57 6.21 -6.27 1.84
CA VAL A 57 7.01 -6.75 2.98
C VAL A 57 8.46 -6.36 2.81
N SER A 58 9.03 -6.58 1.62
CA SER A 58 10.41 -6.19 1.31
C SER A 58 10.64 -4.68 1.42
N TYR A 59 9.65 -3.83 1.10
CA TYR A 59 9.77 -2.39 1.34
C TYR A 59 9.98 -2.08 2.83
N ALA A 60 9.18 -2.70 3.69
CA ALA A 60 9.28 -2.49 5.13
C ALA A 60 10.64 -2.95 5.69
N GLU A 61 11.10 -4.12 5.24
CA GLU A 61 12.41 -4.69 5.61
C GLU A 61 13.56 -3.79 5.14
N CYS A 62 13.57 -3.39 3.86
CA CYS A 62 14.62 -2.54 3.31
C CYS A 62 14.66 -1.14 3.95
N MET A 63 13.51 -0.61 4.36
CA MET A 63 13.42 0.71 5.00
C MET A 63 13.60 0.66 6.52
N GLY A 64 13.54 -0.53 7.14
CA GLY A 64 13.54 -0.68 8.60
C GLY A 64 12.34 0.00 9.27
N LEU A 65 11.19 0.05 8.60
CA LEU A 65 9.98 0.74 9.06
C LEU A 65 8.87 -0.23 9.42
N PRO A 66 8.03 0.09 10.43
CA PRO A 66 6.85 -0.72 10.74
C PRO A 66 5.86 -0.71 9.58
N LEU A 67 5.28 -1.87 9.30
CA LEU A 67 4.29 -2.09 8.25
C LEU A 67 2.94 -2.50 8.84
N PHE A 68 1.92 -1.71 8.54
CA PHE A 68 0.54 -1.99 8.93
C PHE A 68 -0.26 -2.46 7.72
N ARG A 69 -0.81 -3.68 7.78
CA ARG A 69 -1.64 -4.23 6.71
C ARG A 69 -3.04 -4.50 7.23
N ARG A 70 -4.06 -4.16 6.44
CA ARG A 70 -5.46 -4.41 6.83
C ARG A 70 -6.28 -4.93 5.66
N ARG A 71 -7.04 -6.00 5.92
CA ARG A 71 -8.04 -6.51 4.99
C ARG A 71 -9.18 -5.51 4.84
N ILE A 72 -9.48 -5.13 3.61
CA ILE A 72 -10.66 -4.33 3.33
C ILE A 72 -11.92 -5.16 3.57
N ARG A 73 -12.93 -4.52 4.17
CA ARG A 73 -14.27 -5.09 4.34
C ARG A 73 -15.24 -4.18 3.61
N GLY A 74 -15.76 -4.65 2.48
CA GLY A 74 -16.65 -3.90 1.61
C GLY A 74 -16.50 -4.37 0.17
N SER A 75 -17.59 -4.34 -0.58
CA SER A 75 -17.60 -4.59 -2.02
C SER A 75 -17.79 -3.26 -2.76
N SER A 76 -17.36 -3.20 -4.02
CA SER A 76 -17.75 -2.09 -4.89
C SER A 76 -19.28 -2.00 -4.93
N ARG A 77 -19.81 -0.78 -4.80
CA ARG A 77 -21.24 -0.51 -5.05
C ARG A 77 -21.44 -0.38 -6.55
N GLN A 78 -21.27 -1.47 -7.31
CA GLN A 78 -21.90 -1.56 -8.62
C GLN A 78 -23.23 -2.29 -8.43
N ALA A 79 -24.26 -1.49 -8.12
CA ALA A 79 -25.63 -1.88 -8.41
C ALA A 79 -25.79 -1.78 -9.94
N PHE A 80 -26.18 -2.88 -10.55
CA PHE A 80 -26.80 -2.85 -11.88
C PHE A 80 -28.16 -2.13 -11.78
#